data_AF-A0A7V7D3Z6-F1
#
_entry.id   AF-A0A7V7D3Z6-F1
#
_cell.length_a   1.000
_cell.length_b   1.000
_cell.length_c   1.000
_cell.angle_alpha   90.00
_cell.angle_beta   90.00
_cell.angle_gamma   90.00
#
_symmetry.space_group_name_H-M   'P 1'
#
loop_
_entity.id
_entity.type
_entity.pdbx_description
1 polymer ?
#
loop_
_entity_poly.entity_id
_entity_poly.type
_entity_poly.pdbx_seq_one_letter_code
_entity_poly.pdbx_strand_id
1 'polypeptide(L)'
;MSQAGHSRRAQAVTWMPTADPQTDDPPCLQRIWCRLVPDDTGRPSLNMNTHWRSRDLYKAWFMNVYALTEIQRIIAERIARKINQPVKVGRYVDISDSLHIYGSYFGEVVGEVEKMRQSTFAERAWESTHPAFEMMTAEAREKLAKDPDCFAKPAKDEA
;
A
#
# COMPACT_ATOMS: atom_id res chain seq x y z
N MET A 1 -13.46 -7.50 12.94
CA MET A 1 -12.69 -8.71 12.55
C MET A 1 -12.39 -9.59 13.76
N SER A 2 -11.75 -9.12 14.83
CA SER A 2 -11.45 -9.95 16.02
C SER A 2 -12.68 -10.56 16.72
N GLN A 3 -13.84 -9.90 16.70
CA GLN A 3 -15.09 -10.41 17.28
C GLN A 3 -15.96 -11.19 16.27
N ALA A 4 -15.72 -11.01 14.96
CA ALA A 4 -16.55 -11.54 13.88
C ALA A 4 -15.68 -11.86 12.67
N GLY A 5 -14.82 -12.88 12.79
CA GLY A 5 -13.80 -13.22 11.79
C GLY A 5 -14.38 -13.67 10.44
N HIS A 6 -15.59 -14.24 10.46
CA HIS A 6 -16.32 -14.68 9.26
C HIS A 6 -16.99 -13.53 8.49
N SER A 7 -17.00 -12.30 9.02
CA SER A 7 -17.70 -11.18 8.41
C SER A 7 -17.17 -10.84 7.02
N ARG A 8 -18.08 -10.60 6.08
CA ARG A 8 -17.78 -10.13 4.71
C ARG A 8 -17.75 -8.60 4.60
N ARG A 9 -17.97 -7.89 5.71
CA ARG A 9 -18.20 -6.44 5.80
C ARG A 9 -16.99 -5.65 6.33
N ALA A 10 -15.84 -6.29 6.53
CA ALA A 10 -14.64 -5.58 6.97
C ALA A 10 -14.08 -4.75 5.80
N GLN A 11 -14.53 -3.51 5.71
CA GLN A 11 -14.20 -2.57 4.64
C GLN A 11 -13.83 -1.22 5.24
N ALA A 12 -12.88 -0.53 4.62
CA ALA A 12 -12.60 0.88 4.82
C ALA A 12 -12.72 1.57 3.46
N VAL A 13 -13.36 2.73 3.42
CA VAL A 13 -13.59 3.49 2.19
C VAL A 13 -12.97 4.86 2.41
N THR A 14 -12.19 5.31 1.42
CA THR A 14 -11.54 6.62 1.41
C THR A 14 -12.31 7.61 0.56
N TRP A 15 -13.07 7.14 -0.43
CA TRP A 15 -13.92 7.98 -1.28
C TRP A 15 -15.21 8.40 -0.58
N MET A 16 -15.50 9.69 -0.63
CA MET A 16 -16.67 10.35 -0.07
C MET A 16 -17.46 11.03 -1.20
N PRO A 17 -18.57 10.42 -1.68
CA PRO A 17 -19.35 10.97 -2.80
C PRO A 17 -19.87 12.39 -2.59
N THR A 18 -20.04 12.82 -1.34
CA THR A 18 -20.55 14.15 -1.00
C THR A 18 -19.47 15.23 -0.93
N ALA A 19 -18.18 14.86 -1.00
CA ALA A 19 -17.05 15.79 -0.83
C ALA A 19 -16.06 15.70 -1.99
N ASP A 20 -15.64 14.51 -2.36
CA ASP A 20 -14.54 14.30 -3.30
C ASP A 20 -14.82 14.69 -4.76
N PRO A 21 -16.06 14.67 -5.28
CA PRO A 21 -16.31 15.18 -6.63
C PRO A 21 -15.99 16.67 -6.82
N GLN A 22 -15.84 17.41 -5.72
CA GLN A 22 -15.55 18.85 -5.72
C GLN A 22 -14.07 19.17 -5.50
N THR A 23 -13.20 18.15 -5.37
CA THR A 23 -11.77 18.34 -5.13
C THR A 23 -10.95 18.08 -6.38
N ASP A 24 -9.80 18.75 -6.49
CA ASP A 24 -8.85 18.55 -7.60
C ASP A 24 -8.05 17.24 -7.44
N ASP A 25 -7.80 16.84 -6.19
CA ASP A 25 -7.02 15.66 -5.81
C ASP A 25 -7.87 14.62 -5.06
N PRO A 26 -8.88 14.00 -5.70
CA PRO A 26 -9.65 12.97 -5.05
C PRO A 26 -8.79 11.75 -4.72
N PRO A 27 -9.16 10.94 -3.71
CA PRO A 27 -8.32 9.81 -3.29
C PRO A 27 -8.16 8.78 -4.43
N CYS A 28 -6.93 8.38 -4.73
CA CYS A 28 -6.67 7.32 -5.73
C CYS A 28 -7.11 5.95 -5.21
N LEU A 29 -6.78 5.64 -3.95
CA LEU A 29 -7.33 4.51 -3.23
C LEU A 29 -8.80 4.81 -2.96
N GLN A 30 -9.69 3.87 -3.23
CA GLN A 30 -11.13 4.02 -3.06
C GLN A 30 -11.64 3.17 -1.89
N ARG A 31 -11.11 1.94 -1.78
CA ARG A 31 -11.56 0.96 -0.79
C ARG A 31 -10.49 -0.04 -0.42
N ILE A 32 -10.45 -0.42 0.85
CA ILE A 32 -9.76 -1.59 1.39
C ILE A 32 -10.83 -2.58 1.86
N TRP A 33 -10.71 -3.85 1.47
CA TRP A 33 -11.53 -4.96 1.96
C TRP A 33 -10.63 -6.02 2.57
N CYS A 34 -10.97 -6.48 3.77
CA CYS A 34 -10.22 -7.51 4.48
C CYS A 34 -11.09 -8.73 4.78
N ARG A 35 -10.48 -9.91 4.78
CA ARG A 35 -11.15 -11.15 5.21
C ARG A 35 -10.18 -12.11 5.87
N LEU A 36 -10.58 -12.66 7.02
CA LEU A 36 -9.90 -13.79 7.63
C LEU A 36 -10.41 -15.09 6.97
N VAL A 37 -9.48 -15.86 6.42
CA VAL A 37 -9.76 -17.18 5.83
C VAL A 37 -8.71 -18.16 6.36
N PRO A 38 -9.09 -19.37 6.82
CA PRO A 38 -8.10 -20.38 7.18
C PRO A 38 -7.20 -20.73 5.98
N ASP A 39 -5.90 -20.88 6.21
CA ASP A 39 -4.99 -21.47 5.24
C ASP A 39 -5.12 -23.01 5.22
N ASP A 40 -4.32 -23.68 4.40
CA ASP A 40 -4.34 -25.16 4.26
C ASP A 40 -4.00 -25.89 5.56
N THR A 41 -3.41 -25.20 6.55
CA THR A 41 -3.10 -25.73 7.88
C THR A 41 -4.18 -25.42 8.91
N GLY A 42 -5.29 -24.79 8.49
CA GLY A 42 -6.38 -24.34 9.35
C GLY A 42 -6.07 -23.06 10.13
N ARG A 43 -4.91 -22.41 9.90
CA ARG A 43 -4.53 -21.18 10.61
C ARG A 43 -5.22 -19.97 9.98
N PRO A 44 -5.76 -19.03 10.77
CA PRO A 44 -6.36 -17.82 10.22
C PRO A 44 -5.34 -17.01 9.40
N SER A 45 -5.72 -16.64 8.18
CA SER A 45 -4.92 -15.81 7.27
C SER A 45 -5.70 -14.56 6.88
N LEU A 46 -5.12 -13.38 7.10
CA LEU A 46 -5.73 -12.10 6.75
C LEU A 46 -5.45 -11.79 5.28
N ASN A 47 -6.45 -11.97 4.43
CA ASN A 47 -6.41 -11.54 3.04
C ASN A 47 -6.91 -10.10 2.92
N MET A 48 -6.30 -9.32 2.01
CA MET A 48 -6.64 -7.92 1.79
C MET A 48 -6.74 -7.62 0.29
N ASN A 49 -7.79 -6.92 -0.10
CA ASN A 49 -7.95 -6.38 -1.45
C ASN A 49 -8.04 -4.84 -1.36
N THR A 50 -7.40 -4.15 -2.29
CA THR A 50 -7.55 -2.70 -2.46
C THR A 50 -8.12 -2.39 -3.83
N HIS A 51 -8.89 -1.32 -3.90
CA HIS A 51 -9.52 -0.81 -5.12
C HIS A 51 -9.01 0.60 -5.39
N TRP A 52 -8.51 0.82 -6.59
CA TRP A 52 -7.89 2.07 -7.01
C TRP A 52 -8.56 2.57 -8.29
N ARG A 53 -9.02 3.82 -8.29
CA ARG A 53 -9.56 4.45 -9.51
C ARG A 53 -8.46 4.84 -10.50
N SER A 54 -7.25 5.07 -10.00
CA SER A 54 -6.10 5.58 -10.74
C SER A 54 -4.81 5.09 -10.09
N ARG A 55 -3.86 4.61 -10.89
CA ARG A 55 -2.65 3.95 -10.41
C ARG A 55 -1.44 4.29 -11.28
N ASP A 56 -0.61 5.23 -10.81
CA ASP A 56 0.72 5.48 -11.36
C ASP A 56 1.63 4.30 -11.04
N LEU A 57 1.87 3.46 -12.04
CA LEU A 57 2.65 2.24 -11.92
C LEU A 57 4.14 2.52 -11.66
N TYR A 58 4.66 3.65 -12.13
CA TYR A 58 6.10 3.89 -12.12
C TYR A 58 6.57 4.58 -10.83
N LYS A 59 5.94 5.68 -10.43
CA LYS A 59 6.43 6.48 -9.28
C LYS A 59 5.70 6.18 -7.96
N ALA A 60 4.42 5.82 -8.01
CA ALA A 60 3.60 5.70 -6.80
C ALA A 60 3.32 4.25 -6.36
N TRP A 61 3.14 3.35 -7.32
CA TRP A 61 2.64 2.00 -7.06
C TRP A 61 3.46 1.25 -6.02
N PHE A 62 4.78 1.24 -6.16
CA PHE A 62 5.69 0.52 -5.26
C PHE A 62 5.50 0.94 -3.80
N MET A 63 5.63 2.24 -3.51
CA MET A 63 5.50 2.76 -2.15
C MET A 63 4.11 2.55 -1.57
N ASN A 64 3.06 2.64 -2.39
CA ASN A 64 1.70 2.34 -1.94
C ASN A 64 1.49 0.86 -1.63
N VAL A 65 2.03 -0.05 -2.44
CA VAL A 65 1.95 -1.50 -2.15
C VAL A 65 2.70 -1.81 -0.87
N TYR A 66 3.90 -1.27 -0.69
CA TYR A 66 4.66 -1.40 0.56
C TYR A 66 3.84 -0.93 1.77
N ALA A 67 3.29 0.29 1.72
CA ALA A 67 2.51 0.83 2.83
C ALA A 67 1.28 -0.02 3.15
N LEU A 68 0.59 -0.54 2.12
CA LEU A 68 -0.58 -1.38 2.31
C LEU A 68 -0.25 -2.75 2.88
N THR A 69 0.80 -3.43 2.39
CA THR A 69 1.18 -4.73 2.95
C THR A 69 1.69 -4.60 4.39
N GLU A 70 2.30 -3.47 4.74
CA GLU A 70 2.65 -3.15 6.12
C GLU A 70 1.41 -2.90 7.00
N ILE A 71 0.41 -2.16 6.49
CA ILE A 71 -0.90 -2.03 7.16
C ILE A 71 -1.56 -3.40 7.35
N GLN A 72 -1.51 -4.28 6.35
CA GLN A 72 -2.04 -5.63 6.44
C GLN A 72 -1.36 -6.44 7.55
N ARG A 73 -0.02 -6.37 7.63
CA ARG A 73 0.77 -6.99 8.71
C ARG A 73 0.33 -6.48 10.07
N ILE A 74 0.22 -5.16 10.25
CA ILE A 74 -0.21 -4.52 11.50
C ILE A 74 -1.64 -4.97 11.89
N ILE A 75 -2.56 -5.04 10.93
CA ILE A 75 -3.93 -5.52 11.19
C ILE A 75 -3.90 -6.99 11.63
N ALA A 76 -3.15 -7.85 10.94
CA ALA A 76 -3.04 -9.27 11.28
C ALA A 76 -2.51 -9.46 12.71
N GLU A 77 -1.46 -8.73 13.09
CA GLU A 77 -0.91 -8.78 14.45
C GLU A 77 -1.87 -8.28 15.52
N ARG A 78 -2.58 -7.18 15.25
CA ARG A 78 -3.59 -6.64 16.17
C ARG A 78 -4.75 -7.62 16.35
N ILE A 79 -5.16 -8.31 15.28
CA ILE A 79 -6.17 -9.37 15.39
C ILE A 79 -5.62 -10.52 16.21
N ALA A 80 -4.42 -11.01 15.91
CA ALA A 80 -3.78 -12.13 16.58
C ALA A 80 -3.71 -11.92 18.11
N ARG A 81 -3.27 -10.74 18.54
CA ARG A 81 -3.26 -10.35 19.97
C ARG A 81 -4.65 -10.37 20.59
N LYS A 82 -5.67 -9.88 19.87
CA LYS A 82 -7.05 -9.80 20.39
C LYS A 82 -7.75 -11.15 20.50
N ILE A 83 -7.40 -12.12 19.64
CA ILE A 83 -8.00 -13.46 19.65
C ILE A 83 -7.12 -14.52 20.32
N ASN A 84 -5.94 -14.12 20.83
CA ASN A 84 -4.93 -14.99 21.42
C ASN A 84 -4.55 -16.20 20.55
N GLN A 85 -4.42 -15.98 19.24
CA GLN A 85 -4.07 -17.00 18.25
C GLN A 85 -3.23 -16.36 17.14
N PRO A 86 -2.20 -17.04 16.59
CA PRO A 86 -1.46 -16.55 15.43
C PRO A 86 -2.37 -16.29 14.23
N VAL A 87 -2.17 -15.15 13.56
CA VAL A 87 -2.83 -14.81 12.29
C VAL A 87 -1.74 -14.54 11.25
N LYS A 88 -1.80 -15.27 10.14
CA LYS A 88 -0.85 -15.11 9.03
C LYS A 88 -1.21 -13.86 8.21
N VAL A 89 -0.20 -13.20 7.67
CA VAL A 89 -0.39 -12.24 6.57
C VAL A 89 -0.73 -13.02 5.31
N GLY A 90 -1.97 -12.87 4.85
CA GLY A 90 -2.49 -13.56 3.67
C GLY A 90 -2.20 -12.81 2.38
N ARG A 91 -2.93 -13.20 1.33
CA ARG A 91 -2.82 -12.62 0.00
C ARG A 91 -3.23 -11.15 0.01
N TYR A 92 -2.42 -10.33 -0.66
CA TYR A 92 -2.76 -8.97 -1.07
C TYR A 92 -3.20 -8.93 -2.53
N VAL A 93 -4.24 -8.17 -2.86
CA VAL A 93 -4.65 -7.89 -4.24
C VAL A 93 -4.82 -6.40 -4.45
N ASP A 94 -4.17 -5.89 -5.49
CA ASP A 94 -4.33 -4.53 -5.99
C ASP A 94 -5.27 -4.57 -7.21
N ILE A 95 -6.48 -4.04 -7.06
CA ILE A 95 -7.48 -3.92 -8.14
C ILE A 95 -7.46 -2.47 -8.60
N SER A 96 -7.08 -2.25 -9.85
CA SER A 96 -6.92 -0.91 -10.43
C SER A 96 -7.79 -0.75 -11.67
N ASP A 97 -8.59 0.32 -11.72
CA ASP A 97 -9.43 0.65 -12.87
C ASP A 97 -8.59 1.23 -14.02
N SER A 98 -7.61 2.08 -13.68
CA SER A 98 -6.66 2.68 -14.62
C SER A 98 -5.22 2.52 -14.11
N LEU A 99 -4.56 1.44 -14.53
CA LEU A 99 -3.13 1.24 -14.33
C LEU A 99 -2.36 1.85 -15.49
N HIS A 100 -1.51 2.84 -15.20
CA HIS A 100 -0.87 3.64 -16.24
C HIS A 100 0.56 4.04 -15.89
N ILE A 101 1.30 4.39 -16.94
CA ILE A 101 2.60 5.05 -16.89
C ILE A 101 2.42 6.38 -17.62
N TYR A 102 2.83 7.49 -17.01
CA TYR A 102 2.76 8.79 -17.66
C TYR A 102 3.78 8.89 -18.81
N GLY A 103 3.38 9.51 -19.91
CA GLY A 103 4.26 9.70 -21.06
C GLY A 103 5.52 10.50 -20.74
N SER A 104 5.45 11.41 -19.76
CA SER A 104 6.60 12.17 -19.25
C SER A 104 7.70 11.27 -18.65
N TYR A 105 7.37 10.04 -18.23
CA TYR A 105 8.33 9.11 -17.64
C TYR A 105 8.97 8.18 -18.66
N PHE A 106 8.56 8.25 -19.93
CA PHE A 106 8.89 7.21 -20.91
C PHE A 106 10.41 7.01 -21.08
N GLY A 107 11.19 8.09 -21.08
CA GLY A 107 12.65 8.01 -21.15
C GLY A 107 13.28 7.27 -19.96
N GLU A 108 12.75 7.48 -18.75
CA GLU A 108 13.23 6.80 -17.54
C GLU A 108 12.84 5.31 -17.56
N VAL A 109 11.59 5.02 -17.94
CA VAL A 109 11.01 3.68 -17.96
C VAL A 109 11.74 2.75 -18.91
N VAL A 110 12.20 3.24 -20.06
CA VAL A 110 12.99 2.43 -21.02
C VAL A 110 14.23 1.84 -20.36
N GLY A 111 14.93 2.64 -19.55
CA GLY A 111 16.11 2.16 -18.80
C GLY A 111 15.76 1.06 -17.80
N GLU A 112 14.64 1.19 -17.08
CA GLU A 112 14.19 0.16 -16.15
C GLU A 112 13.77 -1.13 -16.84
N VAL A 113 13.13 -1.05 -18.01
CA VAL A 113 12.79 -2.23 -18.81
C VAL A 113 14.04 -2.99 -19.26
N GLU A 114 15.08 -2.29 -19.72
CA GLU A 114 16.33 -2.95 -20.11
C GLU A 114 17.05 -3.58 -18.91
N LYS A 115 17.07 -2.91 -17.74
CA LYS A 115 17.56 -3.52 -16.50
C LYS A 115 16.78 -4.80 -16.15
N MET A 116 15.46 -4.80 -16.29
CA MET A 116 14.62 -5.97 -16.03
C MET A 116 14.94 -7.16 -16.95
N ARG A 117 15.37 -6.91 -18.19
CA ARG A 117 15.77 -7.98 -19.12
C ARG A 117 17.13 -8.59 -18.77
N GLN A 118 18.00 -7.79 -18.16
CA GLN A 118 19.40 -8.13 -17.94
C GLN A 118 19.72 -8.60 -16.51
N SER A 119 18.77 -8.46 -15.58
CA SER A 119 18.96 -8.80 -14.17
C SER A 119 17.77 -9.56 -13.60
N THR A 120 18.07 -10.36 -12.59
CA THR A 120 17.06 -11.09 -11.82
C THR A 120 16.24 -10.15 -10.95
N PHE A 121 15.13 -10.67 -10.41
CA PHE A 121 14.34 -9.93 -9.43
C PHE A 121 15.14 -9.58 -8.17
N ALA A 122 15.95 -10.52 -7.66
CA ALA A 122 16.69 -10.34 -6.41
C ALA A 122 17.72 -9.20 -6.49
N GLU A 123 18.34 -8.99 -7.66
CA GLU A 123 19.30 -7.91 -7.89
C GLU A 123 18.64 -6.52 -7.96
N ARG A 124 17.31 -6.47 -8.13
CA ARG A 124 16.53 -5.23 -8.28
C ARG A 124 15.53 -4.98 -7.15
N ALA A 125 15.51 -5.85 -6.15
CA ALA A 125 14.61 -5.76 -5.01
C ALA A 125 15.40 -5.46 -3.74
N TRP A 126 14.84 -4.63 -2.88
CA TRP A 126 15.35 -4.41 -1.54
C TRP A 126 14.41 -5.05 -0.52
N GLU A 127 15.00 -5.73 0.46
CA GLU A 127 14.29 -6.02 1.70
C GLU A 127 13.99 -4.71 2.43
N SER A 128 12.92 -4.68 3.21
CA SER A 128 12.57 -3.50 4.03
C SER A 128 13.60 -3.19 5.12
N THR A 129 14.51 -4.11 5.39
CA THR A 129 15.67 -4.02 6.30
C THR A 129 16.90 -3.43 5.61
N HIS A 130 16.84 -3.13 4.31
CA HIS A 130 17.97 -2.55 3.60
C HIS A 130 18.28 -1.16 4.17
N PRO A 131 19.56 -0.79 4.42
CA PRO A 131 19.92 0.46 5.10
C PRO A 131 19.34 1.71 4.44
N ALA A 132 19.31 1.75 3.10
CA ALA A 132 18.72 2.87 2.36
C ALA A 132 17.21 3.02 2.66
N PHE A 133 16.50 1.89 2.79
CA PHE A 133 15.07 1.89 3.10
C PHE A 133 14.81 2.32 4.54
N GLU A 134 15.57 1.78 5.49
CA GLU A 134 15.48 2.16 6.90
C GLU A 134 15.73 3.66 7.09
N MET A 135 16.76 4.21 6.43
CA MET A 135 17.07 5.64 6.47
C MET A 135 15.91 6.50 5.97
N MET A 136 15.30 6.16 4.83
CA MET A 136 14.12 6.88 4.31
C MET A 136 12.95 6.85 5.30
N THR A 137 12.69 5.69 5.93
CA THR A 137 11.61 5.59 6.93
C THR A 137 11.91 6.35 8.22
N ALA A 138 13.17 6.41 8.65
CA ALA A 138 13.60 7.16 9.83
C ALA A 138 13.44 8.67 9.60
N GLU A 139 13.87 9.16 8.44
CA GLU A 139 13.70 10.56 8.05
C GLU A 139 12.22 10.95 7.99
N ALA A 140 11.38 10.10 7.36
CA ALA A 140 9.94 10.34 7.30
C ALA A 140 9.30 10.41 8.69
N ARG A 141 9.73 9.55 9.63
CA ARG A 141 9.26 9.59 11.03
C ARG A 141 9.67 10.87 11.74
N GLU A 142 10.90 11.33 11.54
CA GLU A 142 11.36 12.59 12.13
C GLU A 142 10.56 13.78 11.62
N LYS A 143 10.30 13.83 10.31
CA LYS A 143 9.44 14.86 9.69
C LYS A 143 8.03 14.85 10.25
N LEU A 144 7.39 13.67 10.31
CA LEU A 144 6.05 13.51 10.87
C LEU A 144 5.96 13.83 12.37
N ALA A 145 7.03 13.61 13.13
CA ALA A 145 7.08 13.96 14.55
C ALA A 145 7.12 15.49 14.78
N LYS A 146 7.70 16.24 13.83
CA LYS A 146 7.74 17.71 13.85
C LYS A 146 6.43 18.31 13.35
N ASP A 147 5.90 17.76 12.26
CA ASP A 147 4.64 18.19 11.65
C ASP A 147 3.90 16.98 11.06
N PRO A 148 2.76 16.57 11.65
CA PRO A 148 1.99 15.43 11.17
C PRO A 148 1.41 15.65 9.76
N ASP A 149 1.30 16.91 9.33
CA ASP A 149 0.73 17.30 8.03
C ASP A 149 1.80 17.67 7.00
N CYS A 150 3.09 17.44 7.27
CA CYS A 150 4.19 17.81 6.38
C CYS A 150 4.11 17.18 4.96
N PHE A 151 3.37 16.08 4.81
CA PHE A 151 3.11 15.41 3.52
C PHE A 151 1.69 15.64 2.98
N ALA A 152 0.86 16.43 3.67
CA ALA A 152 -0.53 16.67 3.27
C ALA A 152 -0.67 17.70 2.14
N LYS A 153 0.37 18.52 1.92
CA LYS A 153 0.42 19.50 0.83
C LYS A 153 1.60 19.16 -0.08
N PRO A 154 1.45 19.25 -1.41
CA PRO A 154 2.61 19.27 -2.28
C PRO A 154 3.54 20.39 -1.80
N ALA A 155 4.84 20.12 -1.75
CA ALA A 155 5.81 21.17 -1.54
C ALA A 155 5.50 22.27 -2.56
N LYS A 156 5.39 23.52 -2.11
CA LYS A 156 5.33 24.63 -3.06
C LYS A 156 6.65 24.56 -3.82
N ASP A 157 6.60 24.09 -5.06
CA ASP A 157 7.72 24.26 -5.97
C ASP A 157 8.02 25.77 -5.99
N GLU A 158 9.22 26.15 -5.55
CA GLU A 158 9.76 27.47 -5.82
C GLU A 158 9.85 27.57 -7.35
N ALA A 159 8.89 28.28 -7.93
CA ALA A 159 8.83 28.62 -9.35
C ALA A 159 10.00 29.52 -9.76
#